data_AF-A0A523THR8-F1
#
_entry.id   AF-A0A523THR8-F1
#
_cell.length_a   1.000
_cell.length_b   1.000
_cell.length_c   1.000
_cell.angle_alpha   90.00
_cell.angle_beta   90.00
_cell.angle_gamma   90.00
#
_symmetry.space_group_name_H-M   'P 1'
#
loop_
_entity.id
_entity.type
_entity.pdbx_description
1 polymer ?
#
loop_
_entity_poly.entity_id
_entity_poly.type
_entity_poly.pdbx_seq_one_letter_code
_entity_poly.pdbx_strand_id
1 'polypeptide(L)' 'MKKKSKKTSDVWRPDVYICNDCSHRFDKAEYIQIEEDGLIFQRTVCPKCKSESIRVSSWSEEDFQK' A
#
# COMPACT_ATOMS: atom_id res chain seq x y z
N MET A 1 10.70 -27.72 27.88
CA MET A 1 9.72 -26.61 27.86
C MET A 1 10.43 -25.30 28.17
N LYS A 2 10.71 -24.46 27.17
CA LYS A 2 11.10 -23.05 27.38
C LYS A 2 10.48 -22.21 26.27
N LYS A 3 9.33 -21.60 26.59
CA LYS A 3 8.68 -20.57 25.78
C LYS A 3 9.59 -19.35 25.76
N LYS A 4 10.00 -18.89 24.58
CA LYS A 4 10.58 -17.56 24.40
C LYS A 4 9.68 -16.79 23.44
N SER A 5 8.72 -16.08 24.01
CA SER A 5 8.03 -14.97 23.36
C SER A 5 9.09 -13.96 22.93
N LYS A 6 9.27 -13.76 21.62
CA LYS A 6 10.11 -12.69 21.08
C LYS A 6 9.23 -11.79 20.24
N LYS A 7 8.92 -10.64 20.84
CA LYS A 7 8.37 -9.40 20.29
C LYS A 7 8.21 -9.44 18.77
N THR A 8 6.98 -9.53 18.29
CA THR A 8 6.62 -9.16 16.93
C THR A 8 6.98 -7.68 16.80
N SER A 9 8.15 -7.41 16.22
CA SER A 9 8.52 -6.07 15.80
C SER A 9 7.37 -5.56 14.95
N ASP A 10 6.69 -4.53 15.44
CA ASP A 10 5.78 -3.71 14.64
C ASP A 10 6.66 -3.03 13.59
N VAL A 11 6.97 -3.77 12.52
CA VAL A 11 7.75 -3.25 11.40
C VAL A 11 6.78 -2.35 10.68
N TRP A 12 6.81 -1.07 11.04
CA TRP A 12 6.16 0.00 10.28
C TRP A 12 6.85 0.06 8.92
N ARG A 13 6.41 -0.80 7.98
CA ARG A 13 6.89 -0.80 6.60
C ARG A 13 6.09 0.24 5.86
N PRO A 14 6.72 1.28 5.30
CA PRO A 14 6.00 2.22 4.46
C PRO A 14 5.51 1.45 3.23
N ASP A 15 4.19 1.33 3.08
CA ASP A 15 3.57 0.85 1.85
C ASP A 15 4.05 1.76 0.71
N VAL A 16 4.89 1.21 -0.19
CA VAL A 16 5.38 1.97 -1.35
C VAL A 16 4.36 1.80 -2.45
N TYR A 17 3.65 2.88 -2.75
CA TYR A 17 2.70 2.97 -3.85
C TYR A 17 3.42 3.30 -5.14
N ILE A 18 3.02 2.64 -6.23
CA ILE A 18 3.59 2.87 -7.55
C ILE A 18 2.42 3.06 -8.51
N CYS A 19 2.37 4.20 -9.18
CA CYS A 19 1.41 4.39 -10.26
C CYS A 19 1.84 3.56 -11.48
N ASN A 20 0.93 2.77 -12.04
CA ASN A 20 1.20 1.94 -13.21
C ASN A 20 1.22 2.78 -14.51
N ASP A 21 0.46 3.88 -14.54
CA ASP A 21 0.37 4.79 -15.69
C ASP A 21 1.66 5.59 -15.91
N CYS A 22 2.11 6.30 -14.87
CA CYS A 22 3.29 7.17 -14.96
C CYS A 22 4.54 6.58 -14.33
N SER A 23 4.48 5.34 -13.82
CA SER A 23 5.56 4.66 -13.09
C SER A 23 6.13 5.46 -11.90
N HIS A 24 5.37 6.43 -11.39
CA HIS A 24 5.80 7.26 -10.27
C HIS A 24 5.67 6.49 -8.96
N ARG A 25 6.77 6.42 -8.20
CA ARG A 25 6.87 5.83 -6.87
C ARG A 25 6.62 6.90 -5.82
N PHE A 26 5.72 6.64 -4.89
CA PHE A 26 5.39 7.53 -3.78
C PHE A 26 4.98 6.73 -2.53
N ASP A 27 5.36 7.22 -1.38
CA ASP A 27 5.06 6.64 -0.06
C ASP A 27 3.73 7.15 0.52
N LYS A 28 3.22 8.28 0.02
CA LYS A 28 1.92 8.84 0.43
C LYS A 28 0.87 8.68 -0.64
N ALA A 29 0.03 7.66 -0.46
CA ALA A 29 -1.21 7.50 -1.21
C ALA A 29 -2.16 8.69 -0.96
N GLU A 30 -2.62 9.32 -2.03
CA GLU A 30 -3.74 10.26 -1.98
C GLU A 30 -5.03 9.46 -2.18
N TYR A 31 -6.01 9.67 -1.32
CA TYR A 31 -7.29 8.96 -1.39
C TYR A 31 -8.37 9.97 -1.74
N ILE A 32 -9.17 9.62 -2.74
CA ILE A 32 -10.37 10.38 -3.09
C ILE A 32 -11.60 9.59 -2.66
N GLN A 33 -12.62 10.31 -2.22
CA GLN A 33 -13.94 9.76 -1.95
C GLN A 33 -14.78 9.90 -3.22
N ILE A 34 -15.34 8.80 -3.68
CA ILE A 34 -16.21 8.73 -4.84
C ILE A 34 -17.54 8.18 -4.38
N GLU A 35 -18.62 8.92 -4.62
CA GLU A 35 -19.97 8.45 -4.36
C GLU A 35 -20.49 7.76 -5.62
N GLU A 36 -20.72 6.45 -5.53
CA GLU A 36 -21.25 5.64 -6.63
C GLU A 36 -22.42 4.80 -6.08
N ASP A 37 -23.61 4.93 -6.68
CA ASP A 37 -24.83 4.23 -6.25
C ASP A 37 -25.22 4.50 -4.77
N GLY A 38 -24.92 5.69 -4.26
CA GLY A 38 -25.17 6.08 -2.86
C GLY A 38 -24.20 5.47 -1.84
N LEU A 39 -23.14 4.80 -2.31
CA LEU A 39 -22.06 4.26 -1.50
C LEU A 39 -20.80 5.13 -1.66
N ILE A 40 -20.17 5.46 -0.52
CA ILE A 40 -18.92 6.23 -0.49
C ILE A 40 -17.75 5.23 -0.61
N PHE A 41 -17.07 5.25 -1.74
CA PHE A 41 -15.86 4.48 -1.98
C PHE A 41 -14.62 5.34 -1.79
N GLN A 42 -13.61 4.79 -1.11
CA GLN A 42 -12.30 5.42 -1.02
C GLN A 42 -11.37 4.76 -2.04
N ARG A 43 -10.92 5.51 -3.05
CA ARG A 43 -9.94 5.01 -4.03
C ARG A 43 -8.63 5.77 -3.93
N THR A 44 -7.53 5.03 -4.07
CA THR A 44 -6.18 5.61 -4.11
C THR A 44 -5.88 6.15 -5.50
N VAL A 45 -5.36 7.36 -5.59
CA VAL A 45 -4.97 8.01 -6.85
C VAL A 45 -3.51 8.45 -6.83
N CYS A 46 -2.90 8.52 -8.02
CA CYS A 46 -1.54 9.01 -8.16
C CYS A 46 -1.51 10.54 -7.99
N PRO A 47 -0.67 11.10 -7.11
CA PRO A 47 -0.56 12.55 -6.98
C PRO A 47 0.02 13.24 -8.23
N LYS A 48 0.71 12.49 -9.10
CA LYS A 48 1.36 13.04 -10.30
C LYS A 48 0.46 13.09 -11.52
N CYS A 49 -0.30 12.02 -11.79
CA CYS A 49 -1.13 11.90 -12.99
C CYS A 49 -2.63 11.68 -12.69
N LYS A 50 -3.02 11.59 -11.42
CA LYS A 50 -4.38 11.31 -10.94
C LYS A 50 -4.97 9.96 -11.38
N SER A 51 -4.14 9.06 -11.91
CA SER A 51 -4.58 7.70 -12.26
C SER A 51 -4.90 6.90 -10.99
N GLU A 52 -6.01 6.16 -11.04
CA GLU A 52 -6.46 5.20 -10.02
C GLU A 52 -5.65 3.90 -10.04
N SER A 53 -4.89 3.69 -11.13
CA SER A 53 -4.05 2.53 -11.38
C SER A 53 -2.80 2.52 -10.49
N ILE A 54 -2.97 2.26 -9.20
CA ILE A 54 -1.89 2.21 -8.21
C ILE A 54 -1.63 0.76 -7.80
N ARG A 55 -0.40 0.30 -8.00
CA ARG A 55 0.08 -0.95 -7.42
C ARG A 55 0.74 -0.65 -6.08
N VAL A 56 0.33 -1.35 -5.04
CA VAL A 56 1.06 -1.35 -3.78
C VAL A 56 2.18 -2.36 -3.93
N SER A 57 3.45 -1.91 -3.90
CA SER A 57 4.56 -2.83 -3.70
C SER A 57 4.58 -3.20 -2.22
N SER A 58 3.63 -4.03 -1.82
CA SER A 58 3.77 -4.77 -0.57
C SER A 58 4.97 -5.70 -0.80
N TRP A 59 6.05 -5.49 -0.05
CA TRP A 59 7.13 -6.45 0.00
C TRP A 59 6.56 -7.70 0.68
N SER A 60 5.98 -8.61 -0.11
CA SER A 60 5.51 -9.90 0.36
C SER A 60 6.66 -10.58 1.09
N GLU A 61 6.41 -11.04 2.31
CA GLU A 61 7.40 -11.68 3.19
C GLU A 61 7.96 -13.00 2.61
N GLU A 62 7.46 -13.46 1.46
CA GLU A 62 7.93 -14.65 0.73
C GLU A 62 9.36 -14.53 0.17
N ASP A 63 9.98 -13.34 0.13
CA ASP A 63 11.36 -13.16 -0.33
C ASP A 63 12.43 -13.52 0.73
N PHE A 64 12.04 -13.88 1.96
CA PHE A 64 13.00 -14.16 3.04
C PHE A 64 13.35 -15.66 3.23
N GLN A 65 12.82 -16.57 2.40
CA GLN A 65 13.13 -18.01 2.49
C GLN A 65 13.92 -18.53 1.27
N LYS A 66 15.10 -17.97 1.00
CA LYS A 66 16.09 -18.64 0.16
C LYS A 66 17.42 -18.82 0.88
#